data_AF-I3TEB4-F1
#
_entry.id   AF-I3TEB4-F1
#
_cell.length_a   1.000
_cell.length_b   1.000
_cell.length_c   1.000
_cell.angle_alpha   90.00
_cell.angle_beta   90.00
_cell.angle_gamma   90.00
#
_symmetry.space_group_name_H-M   'P 1'
#
loop_
_entity.id
_entity.type
_entity.pdbx_description
1 polymer ?
#
loop_
_entity_poly.entity_id
_entity_poly.type
_entity_poly.pdbx_seq_one_letter_code
_entity_poly.pdbx_strand_id
1 'polypeptide(L)' 'MRQIVRFLVYLVIGVVLLSLSILTLLWSIGYMQAGFVATSLLSALIGFTLLSAGLYILRLSAYVYALEKGGGVERVEGKS' A
#
# COMPACT_ATOMS: atom_id res chain seq x y z
N MET A 1 20.26 -10.84 0.35
CA MET A 1 19.15 -11.52 1.06
C MET A 1 18.36 -10.59 1.98
N ARG A 2 18.97 -9.85 2.92
CA ARG A 2 18.23 -9.00 3.90
C ARG A 2 17.32 -7.92 3.30
N GLN A 3 17.64 -7.39 2.11
CA GLN A 3 16.86 -6.34 1.44
C GLN A 3 15.62 -6.87 0.71
N ILE A 4 15.73 -8.01 0.03
CA ILE A 4 14.58 -8.71 -0.58
C ILE A 4 13.51 -9.03 0.46
N VAL A 5 13.93 -9.45 1.67
CA VAL A 5 12.99 -9.68 2.78
C VAL A 5 12.28 -8.39 3.18
N ARG A 6 12.98 -7.24 3.23
CA ARG A 6 12.33 -5.92 3.49
C ARG A 6 11.34 -5.55 2.40
N PHE A 7 11.69 -5.72 1.13
CA PHE A 7 10.77 -5.48 0.01
C PHE A 7 9.48 -6.31 0.14
N LEU A 8 9.63 -7.61 0.39
CA LEU A 8 8.50 -8.54 0.51
C LEU A 8 7.62 -8.19 1.70
N VAL A 9 8.20 -7.75 2.82
CA VAL A 9 7.47 -7.28 4.00
C VAL A 9 6.65 -6.01 3.68
N TYR A 10 7.24 -5.00 3.03
CA TYR A 10 6.49 -3.79 2.66
C TYR A 10 5.37 -4.08 1.66
N LEU A 11 5.60 -5.00 0.73
CA LEU A 11 4.60 -5.41 -0.24
C LEU A 11 3.42 -6.12 0.43
N VAL A 12 3.69 -7.07 1.33
CA VAL A 12 2.65 -7.76 2.11
C VAL A 12 1.86 -6.78 2.98
N ILE A 13 2.54 -5.88 3.69
CA ILE A 13 1.89 -4.85 4.51
C ILE A 13 0.97 -3.96 3.66
N GLY A 14 1.45 -3.53 2.49
CA GLY A 14 0.66 -2.74 1.55
C GLY A 14 -0.60 -3.45 1.07
N VAL A 15 -0.50 -4.74 0.71
CA VAL A 15 -1.64 -5.57 0.27
C VAL A 15 -2.66 -5.79 1.41
N VAL A 16 -2.18 -6.01 2.63
CA VAL A 16 -3.06 -6.17 3.81
C VAL A 16 -3.82 -4.87 4.10
N LEU A 17 -3.14 -3.73 4.08
CA LEU A 17 -3.75 -2.41 4.23
C LEU A 17 -4.80 -2.13 3.16
N LEU A 18 -4.52 -2.51 1.91
CA LEU A 18 -5.44 -2.37 0.79
C LEU A 18 -6.70 -3.24 0.98
N SER A 19 -6.52 -4.47 1.44
CA SER A 19 -7.63 -5.38 1.73
C SER A 19 -8.52 -4.85 2.87
N LEU A 20 -7.91 -4.35 3.95
CA LEU A 20 -8.62 -3.72 5.06
C LEU A 20 -9.38 -2.45 4.65
N SER A 21 -8.79 -1.65 3.76
CA SER A 21 -9.44 -0.49 3.17
C SER A 21 -10.71 -0.87 2.39
N ILE A 22 -10.63 -1.91 1.55
CA ILE A 22 -11.79 -2.37 0.77
C ILE A 22 -12.91 -2.86 1.70
N LEU A 23 -12.56 -3.61 2.76
CA LEU A 23 -13.54 -4.08 3.75
C LEU A 23 -14.24 -2.93 4.48
N THR A 24 -13.49 -1.91 4.87
CA THR A 24 -14.07 -0.73 5.54
C THR A 24 -14.96 0.09 4.60
N LEU A 25 -14.61 0.21 3.31
CA LEU A 25 -15.48 0.84 2.30
C LEU A 25 -16.77 0.04 2.06
N LEU A 26 -16.69 -1.29 2.02
CA LEU A 26 -17.88 -2.17 1.93
C LEU A 26 -18.79 -2.02 3.16
N TRP A 27 -18.21 -1.97 4.35
CA TRP A 27 -18.95 -1.71 5.58
C TRP A 27 -19.59 -0.32 5.60
N SER A 28 -18.92 0.70 5.09
CA SER A 28 -19.51 2.04 4.92
C SER A 28 -20.82 1.98 4.12
N ILE A 29 -20.84 1.23 3.01
CA ILE A 29 -22.04 1.06 2.19
C ILE A 29 -23.15 0.36 3.01
N GLY A 30 -22.81 -0.66 3.78
CA GLY A 30 -23.75 -1.35 4.67
C GLY A 30 -24.34 -0.44 5.76
N TYR A 31 -23.53 0.39 6.41
CA TYR A 31 -24.01 1.37 7.40
C TYR A 31 -24.92 2.42 6.78
N MET A 32 -24.69 2.79 5.51
CA MET A 32 -25.55 3.71 4.78
C MET A 32 -26.93 3.12 4.50
N GLN A 33 -27.00 1.82 4.18
CA GLN A 33 -28.27 1.10 4.01
C GLN A 33 -29.05 0.97 5.33
N ALA A 34 -28.35 0.88 6.47
CA ALA A 34 -28.94 0.81 7.80
C ALA A 34 -29.40 2.18 8.36
N GLY A 35 -29.26 3.27 7.59
CA GLY A 35 -29.66 4.62 8.01
C GLY A 35 -28.64 5.35 8.90
N PHE A 36 -27.46 4.77 9.15
CA PHE A 36 -26.40 5.41 9.94
C PHE A 36 -25.39 6.14 9.04
N VAL A 37 -25.75 7.37 8.64
CA VAL A 37 -24.96 8.19 7.71
C VAL A 37 -23.62 8.67 8.32
N ALA A 38 -23.60 8.99 9.61
CA ALA A 38 -22.37 9.47 10.25
C ALA A 38 -21.31 8.36 10.36
N THR A 39 -21.70 7.14 10.69
CA THR A 39 -20.79 5.99 10.80
C THR A 39 -20.37 5.46 9.45
N SER A 40 -21.22 5.53 8.42
CA SER A 40 -20.80 5.22 7.05
C SER A 40 -19.71 6.18 6.59
N LEU A 41 -19.93 7.49 6.76
CA LEU A 41 -18.96 8.51 6.36
C LEU A 41 -17.63 8.37 7.11
N LEU A 42 -17.67 8.10 8.42
CA LEU A 42 -16.47 7.81 9.21
C LEU A 42 -15.72 6.57 8.71
N SER A 43 -16.45 5.49 8.41
CA SER A 43 -15.86 4.25 7.89
C SER A 43 -15.26 4.45 6.50
N ALA A 44 -15.90 5.24 5.64
CA ALA A 44 -15.36 5.62 4.33
C ALA A 44 -14.07 6.44 4.47
N LEU A 45 -14.02 7.42 5.38
CA LEU A 45 -12.81 8.22 5.63
C LEU A 45 -11.65 7.34 6.13
N ILE A 46 -11.93 6.41 7.03
CA ILE A 46 -10.93 5.43 7.51
C ILE A 46 -10.45 4.55 6.34
N GLY A 47 -11.37 4.04 5.54
CA GLY A 47 -11.06 3.24 4.35
C GLY A 47 -10.19 3.99 3.34
N PHE A 48 -10.54 5.24 3.01
CA PHE A 48 -9.74 6.08 2.12
C PHE A 48 -8.35 6.41 2.68
N THR A 49 -8.24 6.64 3.99
CA THR A 49 -6.96 6.91 4.65
C THR A 49 -6.05 5.67 4.60
N LEU A 50 -6.61 4.49 4.88
CA LEU A 50 -5.91 3.21 4.76
C LEU A 50 -5.50 2.92 3.32
N LEU A 51 -6.35 3.25 2.34
CA LEU A 51 -6.03 3.11 0.91
C LEU A 51 -4.83 3.98 0.54
N SER A 52 -4.87 5.25 0.92
CA SER A 52 -3.79 6.21 0.67
C SER A 52 -2.47 5.75 1.29
N ALA A 53 -2.50 5.29 2.55
CA ALA A 53 -1.34 4.74 3.23
C ALA A 53 -0.81 3.46 2.56
N GLY A 54 -1.69 2.53 2.18
CA GLY A 54 -1.32 1.30 1.49
C GLY A 54 -0.67 1.57 0.14
N LEU A 55 -1.25 2.45 -0.68
CA LEU A 55 -0.69 2.86 -1.97
C LEU A 55 0.66 3.56 -1.81
N TYR A 56 0.82 4.38 -0.77
CA TYR A 56 2.10 5.03 -0.46
C TYR A 56 3.20 4.00 -0.14
N ILE A 57 2.89 2.99 0.69
CA ILE A 57 3.83 1.91 1.04
C ILE A 57 4.17 1.06 -0.19
N LEU A 58 3.19 0.74 -1.04
CA LEU A 58 3.43 0.03 -2.30
C LEU A 58 4.34 0.84 -3.22
N ARG A 59 4.11 2.15 -3.35
CA ARG A 59 4.98 3.05 -4.11
C ARG A 59 6.41 3.08 -3.55
N LEU A 60 6.54 3.14 -2.21
CA LEU A 60 7.84 3.08 -1.54
C LEU A 60 8.57 1.76 -1.85
N SER A 61 7.85 0.64 -1.84
CA SER A 61 8.42 -0.67 -2.18
C SER A 61 8.94 -0.72 -3.61
N ALA A 62 8.20 -0.15 -4.57
CA ALA A 62 8.64 -0.04 -5.96
C ALA A 62 9.87 0.86 -6.13
N TYR A 63 9.97 1.96 -5.37
CA TYR A 63 11.17 2.81 -5.35
C TYR A 63 12.40 2.08 -4.80
N VAL A 64 12.25 1.34 -3.70
CA VAL A 64 13.36 0.55 -3.13
C VAL A 64 13.83 -0.50 -4.14
N TYR A 65 12.89 -1.20 -4.79
CA TYR A 65 13.21 -2.17 -5.84
C TYR A 65 13.90 -1.53 -7.05
N ALA A 66 13.42 -0.36 -7.50
CA ALA A 66 14.01 0.37 -8.62
C ALA A 66 15.41 0.91 -8.30
N LEU A 67 15.66 1.39 -7.07
CA LEU A 67 16.99 1.81 -6.62
C LEU A 67 17.96 0.63 -6.54
N GLU A 68 17.51 -0.53 -6.04
CA GLU A 68 18.34 -1.75 -6.04
C GLU A 68 18.70 -2.20 -7.46
N LYS A 69 17.76 -2.09 -8.40
CA LYS A 69 18.00 -2.49 -9.80
C LYS A 69 18.82 -1.43 -10.56
N GLY A 70 18.59 -0.14 -10.30
CA GLY A 70 19.28 1.00 -10.92
C GLY A 70 20.72 1.15 -10.45
N GLY A 71 21.01 0.94 -9.16
CA GLY A 71 22.39 0.88 -8.64
C GLY A 71 23.18 -0.34 -9.16
N GLY A 72 22.51 -1.32 -9.76
CA GLY A 72 23.13 -2.44 -10.46
C GLY A 72 23.53 -2.13 -11.92
N VAL A 73 22.95 -1.09 -12.53
CA VAL A 73 23.28 -0.68 -13.91
C VAL A 73 24.58 0.14 -13.95
N GLU A 74 24.84 0.95 -12.91
CA GLU A 74 26.05 1.80 -12.83
C GLU A 74 27.36 1.00 -12.65
N ARG A 75 27.31 -0.29 -12.34
CA ARG A 75 28.52 -1.14 -12.25
C ARG A 75 28.87 -1.90 -13.54
N VAL A 76 28.05 -1.80 -14.58
CA VAL A 76 28.31 -2.48 -15.86
C VAL A 76 28.97 -1.55 -16.89
N GLU A 77 28.88 -0.24 -16.74
CA GLU A 77 29.54 0.75 -17.61
C GLU A 77 30.89 1.29 -17.07
N GLY A 78 31.42 0.71 -15.99
CA GLY A 78 32.68 1.13 -15.36
C GLY A 78 33.91 0.27 -15.69
N LYS A 79 33.84 -0.58 -16.72
CA LYS A 79 34.99 -1.35 -17.23
C LYS A 79 34.86 -1.51 -18.75
N SER A 80 35.37 -0.54 -19.48
CA SER A 80 35.94 -0.78 -20.81
C SER A 80 37.28 -0.08 -20.91
#